data_AF-A0A415F1X1-F1
#
_entry.id   AF-A0A415F1X1-F1
#
_cell.length_a   1.000
_cell.length_b   1.000
_cell.length_c   1.000
_cell.angle_alpha   90.00
_cell.angle_beta   90.00
_cell.angle_gamma   90.00
#
_symmetry.space_group_name_H-M   'P 1'
#
loop_
_entity.id
_entity.type
_entity.pdbx_description
1 polymer ?
#
loop_
_entity_poly.entity_id
_entity_poly.type
_entity_poly.pdbx_seq_one_letter_code
_entity_poly.pdbx_strand_id
1 'polypeptide(L)'
;MTQGEYEMRVRRQESFLLAQDGQFLGMLSSNRYQIDSVLNEYGSYGSKYSSTSIFNQYGNYGSRFGQYSAFNPYASNPPQVIYRGQWVGYLSTNTFLQNRIDSHQLIDWIYDNGL
;
A
#
# COMPACT_ATOMS: atom_id res chain seq x y z
N MET A 1 1.15 11.84 5.46
CA MET A 1 2.61 11.99 5.34
C MET A 1 2.88 13.38 4.82
N THR A 2 3.80 14.09 5.44
CA THR A 2 4.23 15.41 4.97
C THR A 2 5.08 15.29 3.71
N GLN A 3 5.20 16.38 2.94
CA GLN A 3 6.06 16.43 1.76
C GLN A 3 7.52 16.10 2.10
N GLY A 4 8.04 16.63 3.22
CA GLY A 4 9.41 16.36 3.66
C GLY A 4 9.65 14.89 4.03
N GLU A 5 8.69 14.23 4.68
CA GLU A 5 8.78 12.80 4.96
C GLU A 5 8.80 11.98 3.66
N TYR A 6 7.93 12.32 2.70
CA TYR A 6 7.89 11.66 1.40
C TYR A 6 9.23 11.74 0.67
N GLU A 7 9.79 12.96 0.57
CA GLU A 7 11.08 13.19 -0.08
C GLU A 7 12.22 12.43 0.59
N MET A 8 12.21 12.33 1.92
CA MET A 8 13.23 11.56 2.66
C MET A 8 13.14 10.06 2.38
N ARG A 9 11.93 9.48 2.33
CA ARG A 9 11.74 8.06 2.00
C ARG A 9 12.15 7.75 0.55
N VAL A 10 11.80 8.64 -0.38
CA VAL A 10 12.22 8.55 -1.79
C VAL A 10 13.75 8.60 -1.91
N ARG A 11 14.42 9.54 -1.22
CA ARG A 11 15.89 9.65 -1.21
C ARG A 11 16.57 8.42 -0.62
N ARG A 12 15.94 7.77 0.36
CA ARG A 12 16.40 6.49 0.95
C ARG A 12 16.11 5.28 0.09
N GLN A 13 15.47 5.46 -1.07
CA GLN A 13 15.05 4.39 -1.96
C GLN A 13 14.18 3.35 -1.23
N GLU A 14 13.29 3.83 -0.36
CA GLU A 14 12.35 2.96 0.34
C GLU A 14 11.22 2.53 -0.61
N SER A 15 10.63 1.36 -0.31
CA SER A 15 9.44 0.86 -1.00
C SER A 15 8.25 0.85 -0.03
N PHE A 16 7.14 1.47 -0.40
CA PHE A 16 6.00 1.67 0.49
C PHE A 16 4.69 1.94 -0.27
N LEU A 17 3.58 1.84 0.46
CA LEU A 17 2.26 2.22 0.00
C LEU A 17 1.88 3.61 0.50
N LEU A 18 1.29 4.41 -0.38
CA LEU A 18 0.81 5.75 -0.09
C LEU A 18 -0.61 5.92 -0.63
N ALA A 19 -1.57 6.22 0.23
CA ALA A 19 -2.91 6.61 -0.21
C ALA A 19 -2.87 8.00 -0.86
N GLN A 20 -3.83 8.28 -1.75
CA GLN A 20 -3.87 9.56 -2.47
C GLN A 20 -4.28 10.76 -1.60
N ASP A 21 -4.83 10.52 -0.41
CA ASP A 21 -5.01 11.53 0.63
C ASP A 21 -3.73 11.81 1.44
N GLY A 22 -2.62 11.17 1.06
CA GLY A 22 -1.31 11.29 1.70
C GLY A 22 -1.12 10.37 2.89
N GLN A 23 -2.06 9.49 3.24
CA GLN A 23 -1.86 8.52 4.31
C GLN A 23 -0.79 7.49 3.93
N PHE A 24 0.22 7.32 4.79
CA PHE A 24 1.18 6.23 4.66
C PHE A 24 0.51 4.91 5.06
N LEU A 25 0.64 3.89 4.22
CA LEU A 25 -0.04 2.60 4.39
C LEU A 25 0.91 1.44 4.66
N GLY A 26 2.19 1.71 4.91
CA GLY A 26 3.19 0.71 5.30
C GLY A 26 4.32 0.53 4.28
N MET A 27 5.42 -0.04 4.76
CA MET A 27 6.55 -0.46 3.94
C MET A 27 6.26 -1.78 3.23
N LEU A 28 6.66 -1.85 1.98
CA LEU A 28 6.67 -3.08 1.19
C LEU A 28 7.92 -3.85 1.59
N SER A 29 7.75 -4.84 2.47
CA SER A 29 8.84 -5.61 3.08
C SER A 29 8.39 -7.04 3.35
N SER A 30 9.19 -8.03 2.93
CA SER A 30 8.92 -9.45 3.25
C SER A 30 9.11 -9.76 4.72
N ASN A 31 9.80 -8.89 5.47
CA ASN A 31 10.00 -9.08 6.90
C ASN A 31 8.71 -8.75 7.68
N ARG A 32 7.92 -9.79 7.97
CA ARG A 32 6.69 -9.70 8.78
C ARG A 32 6.88 -9.18 10.21
N TYR A 33 8.12 -9.10 10.72
CA TYR A 33 8.44 -8.59 12.06
C TYR A 33 8.84 -7.12 12.05
N GLN A 34 9.08 -6.55 10.87
CA GLN A 34 9.33 -5.12 10.75
C GLN A 34 8.08 -4.35 11.17
N ILE A 35 8.29 -3.33 12.02
CA ILE A 35 7.19 -2.59 12.67
C ILE A 35 6.25 -1.93 11.66
N ASP A 36 6.81 -1.45 10.56
CA ASP A 36 6.14 -0.72 9.51
C ASP A 36 5.80 -1.57 8.26
N SER A 37 6.08 -2.88 8.28
CA SER A 37 5.76 -3.76 7.14
C SER A 37 4.25 -3.96 6.97
N VAL A 38 3.80 -3.93 5.72
CA VAL A 38 2.44 -4.32 5.34
C VAL A 38 2.15 -5.80 5.61
N LEU A 39 3.18 -6.64 5.74
CA LEU A 39 3.02 -8.06 6.07
C LEU A 39 3.05 -8.35 7.58
N ASN A 40 3.23 -7.31 8.40
CA ASN A 40 3.12 -7.46 9.84
C ASN A 40 1.64 -7.42 10.28
N GLU A 41 1.04 -8.59 10.39
CA GLU A 41 -0.37 -8.80 10.79
C GLU A 41 -0.71 -8.27 12.19
N TYR A 42 0.30 -8.00 13.02
CA TYR A 42 0.14 -7.41 14.35
C TYR A 42 0.50 -5.92 14.37
N GLY A 43 1.08 -5.40 13.29
CA GLY A 43 1.50 -4.01 13.15
C GLY A 43 0.38 -3.10 12.61
N SER A 44 0.61 -1.80 12.65
CA SER A 44 -0.37 -0.79 12.23
C SER A 44 -0.71 -0.84 10.73
N TYR A 45 0.14 -1.41 9.89
CA TYR A 45 -0.03 -1.38 8.44
C TYR A 45 -0.40 -2.73 7.82
N GLY A 46 -0.16 -3.84 8.53
CA GLY A 46 -0.60 -5.17 8.10
C GLY A 46 -1.80 -5.72 8.85
N SER A 47 -2.11 -5.21 10.05
CA SER A 47 -3.22 -5.74 10.85
C SER A 47 -4.58 -5.52 10.20
N LYS A 48 -5.39 -6.57 10.12
CA LYS A 48 -6.78 -6.53 9.65
C LYS A 48 -7.72 -5.68 10.52
N TYR A 49 -7.26 -5.22 11.68
CA TYR A 49 -8.01 -4.38 12.59
C TYR A 49 -7.57 -2.91 12.58
N SER A 50 -6.44 -2.60 11.93
CA SER A 50 -5.91 -1.23 11.89
C SER A 50 -6.63 -0.38 10.85
N SER A 51 -6.91 0.88 11.16
CA SER A 51 -7.52 1.83 10.21
C SER A 51 -6.60 2.21 9.04
N THR A 52 -5.28 2.06 9.20
CA THR A 52 -4.26 2.38 8.18
C THR A 52 -3.79 1.16 7.39
N SER A 53 -4.37 -0.02 7.64
CA SER A 53 -4.03 -1.25 6.93
C SER A 53 -4.93 -1.45 5.71
N ILE A 54 -4.32 -1.83 4.59
CA ILE A 54 -5.07 -2.25 3.39
C ILE A 54 -5.79 -3.58 3.60
N PHE A 55 -5.43 -4.36 4.61
CA PHE A 55 -6.06 -5.64 4.93
C PHE A 55 -7.25 -5.50 5.90
N ASN A 56 -7.54 -4.28 6.36
CA ASN A 56 -8.77 -4.01 7.10
C ASN A 56 -9.95 -3.83 6.14
N GLN A 57 -10.75 -4.88 5.99
CA GLN A 57 -11.93 -4.91 5.12
C GLN A 57 -13.05 -3.91 5.52
N TYR A 58 -12.96 -3.31 6.70
CA TYR A 58 -13.88 -2.27 7.16
C TYR A 58 -13.25 -0.87 7.14
N GLY A 59 -11.97 -0.76 6.79
CA GLY A 59 -11.22 0.49 6.75
C GLY A 59 -11.27 1.19 5.38
N ASN A 60 -10.85 2.45 5.34
CA ASN A 60 -10.87 3.28 4.13
C ASN A 60 -10.01 2.73 2.99
N TYR A 61 -8.94 2.01 3.33
CA TYR A 61 -7.93 1.52 2.39
C TYR A 61 -8.08 0.04 2.02
N GLY A 62 -8.89 -0.73 2.77
CA GLY A 62 -9.11 -2.17 2.55
C GLY A 62 -10.55 -2.57 2.25
N SER A 63 -11.52 -1.67 2.45
CA SER A 63 -12.94 -1.94 2.21
C SER A 63 -13.30 -2.01 0.73
N ARG A 64 -14.22 -2.94 0.40
CA ARG A 64 -14.81 -3.07 -0.95
C ARG A 64 -15.56 -1.82 -1.43
N PHE A 65 -15.82 -0.85 -0.56
CA PHE A 65 -16.56 0.37 -0.87
C PHE A 65 -15.72 1.64 -0.69
N GLY A 66 -14.49 1.54 -0.19
CA GLY A 66 -13.64 2.70 0.07
C GLY A 66 -13.14 3.34 -1.22
N GLN A 67 -13.23 4.66 -1.34
CA GLN A 67 -12.70 5.39 -2.50
C GLN A 67 -11.16 5.31 -2.60
N TYR A 68 -10.48 5.12 -1.46
CA TYR A 68 -9.03 4.94 -1.34
C TYR A 68 -8.63 3.47 -1.20
N SER A 69 -9.55 2.54 -1.46
CA SER A 69 -9.28 1.13 -1.21
C SER A 69 -8.54 0.44 -2.33
N ALA A 70 -7.57 -0.39 -1.94
CA ALA A 70 -6.93 -1.35 -2.83
C ALA A 70 -7.91 -2.43 -3.34
N PHE A 71 -8.97 -2.77 -2.58
CA PHE A 71 -9.86 -3.89 -2.87
C PHE A 71 -11.24 -3.48 -3.40
N ASN A 72 -11.47 -2.18 -3.63
CA ASN A 72 -12.67 -1.71 -4.29
C ASN A 72 -12.47 -1.70 -5.82
N PRO A 73 -13.20 -2.52 -6.59
CA PRO A 73 -13.07 -2.60 -8.05
C PRO A 73 -13.52 -1.32 -8.77
N TYR A 74 -14.11 -0.37 -8.06
CA TYR A 74 -14.51 0.94 -8.55
C TYR A 74 -13.86 2.08 -7.75
N ALA A 75 -12.75 1.83 -7.04
CA ALA A 75 -12.02 2.89 -6.35
C ALA A 75 -11.58 3.97 -7.35
N SER A 76 -11.91 5.22 -7.02
CA SER A 76 -11.46 6.38 -7.79
C SER A 76 -10.00 6.73 -7.48
N ASN A 77 -9.58 6.56 -6.23
CA ASN A 77 -8.30 7.05 -5.72
C ASN A 77 -7.50 5.94 -5.01
N PRO A 78 -7.23 4.79 -5.65
CA PRO A 78 -6.56 3.68 -4.97
C PRO A 78 -5.13 4.04 -4.53
N PRO A 79 -4.56 3.27 -3.58
CA PRO A 79 -3.21 3.49 -3.10
C PRO A 79 -2.16 3.44 -4.22
N GLN A 80 -1.11 4.23 -4.06
CA GLN A 80 0.06 4.24 -4.92
C GLN A 80 1.11 3.28 -4.38
N VAL A 81 1.80 2.60 -5.29
CA VAL A 81 2.97 1.76 -5.01
C VAL A 81 4.22 2.55 -5.35
N ILE A 82 5.03 2.81 -4.33
CA ILE A 82 6.36 3.39 -4.48
C ILE A 82 7.37 2.26 -4.32
N TYR A 83 8.16 1.99 -5.35
CA TYR A 83 9.22 0.99 -5.36
C TYR A 83 10.57 1.68 -5.47
N ARG A 84 11.43 1.49 -4.46
CA ARG A 84 12.77 2.09 -4.42
C ARG A 84 12.77 3.60 -4.70
N GLY A 85 11.79 4.30 -4.13
CA GLY A 85 11.57 5.73 -4.32
C GLY A 85 10.94 6.13 -5.67
N GLN A 86 10.59 5.19 -6.54
CA GLN A 86 9.92 5.45 -7.81
C GLN A 86 8.45 5.04 -7.76
N TRP A 87 7.55 5.87 -8.29
CA TRP A 87 6.17 5.48 -8.49
C TRP A 87 6.08 4.44 -9.61
N VAL A 88 5.44 3.29 -9.34
CA VAL A 88 5.32 2.20 -10.33
C VAL A 88 3.89 1.88 -10.73
N GLY A 89 2.90 2.38 -9.98
CA GLY A 89 1.50 2.16 -10.31
C GLY A 89 0.57 2.30 -9.12
N TYR A 90 -0.68 1.94 -9.35
CA TYR A 90 -1.70 1.82 -8.30
C TYR A 90 -1.80 0.39 -7.78
N LEU A 91 -2.04 0.23 -6.48
CA LEU A 91 -2.48 -1.04 -5.91
C LEU A 91 -4.00 -1.09 -5.98
N SER A 92 -4.55 -1.87 -6.91
CA SER A 92 -6.01 -1.88 -7.11
C SER A 92 -6.54 -3.15 -7.78
N THR A 93 -7.72 -3.59 -7.35
CA THR A 93 -8.56 -4.57 -8.08
C THR A 93 -9.39 -3.92 -9.18
N ASN A 94 -9.38 -2.58 -9.32
CA ASN A 94 -10.08 -1.88 -10.39
C ASN A 94 -9.40 -2.13 -11.74
N THR A 95 -10.03 -2.98 -12.56
CA THR A 95 -9.47 -3.40 -13.86
C THR A 95 -9.47 -2.32 -14.93
N PHE A 96 -10.22 -1.24 -14.74
CA PHE A 96 -10.26 -0.10 -15.65
C PHE A 96 -9.03 0.82 -15.52
N LEU A 97 -8.27 0.70 -14.42
CA LEU A 97 -7.05 1.48 -14.23
C LEU A 97 -5.88 0.91 -15.03
N GLN A 98 -5.16 1.81 -15.68
CA GLN A 98 -3.87 1.53 -16.32
C GLN A 98 -2.74 1.55 -15.26
N ASN A 99 -1.65 0.82 -15.51
CA ASN A 99 -0.48 0.74 -14.63
C ASN A 99 -0.84 0.44 -13.17
N ARG A 100 -1.41 -0.75 -12.95
CA ARG A 100 -1.79 -1.24 -11.62
C ARG A 100 -1.11 -2.56 -11.30
N ILE A 101 -0.89 -2.78 -10.01
CA ILE A 101 -0.60 -4.07 -9.41
C ILE A 101 -1.92 -4.56 -8.81
N ASP A 102 -2.32 -5.79 -9.16
CA ASP A 102 -3.52 -6.38 -8.58
C ASP A 102 -3.32 -6.57 -7.07
N SER A 103 -4.27 -6.10 -6.27
CA SER A 103 -4.18 -6.14 -4.81
C SER A 103 -4.06 -7.55 -4.24
N HIS A 104 -4.56 -8.56 -4.95
CA HIS A 104 -4.39 -9.95 -4.57
C HIS A 104 -2.98 -10.49 -4.86
N GLN A 105 -2.22 -9.82 -5.72
CA GLN A 105 -0.84 -10.18 -6.08
C GLN A 105 0.21 -9.39 -5.30
N LEU A 106 -0.18 -8.51 -4.38
CA LEU A 106 0.77 -7.66 -3.65
C LEU A 106 1.87 -8.46 -2.94
N ILE A 107 1.48 -9.55 -2.28
CA ILE A 107 2.41 -10.38 -1.51
C ILE A 107 3.44 -11.00 -2.44
N ASP A 108 3.01 -11.62 -3.53
CA ASP A 108 3.90 -12.19 -4.55
C ASP A 108 4.82 -11.12 -5.14
N TRP A 109 4.26 -9.95 -5.47
CA TRP A 109 5.01 -8.81 -5.98
C TRP A 109 6.13 -8.35 -5.02
N ILE A 110 5.88 -8.35 -3.70
CA ILE A 110 6.92 -8.03 -2.69
C ILE A 110 8.07 -9.05 -2.77
N TYR A 111 7.75 -10.35 -2.78
CA TYR A 111 8.77 -11.41 -2.85
C TYR A 111 9.54 -11.41 -4.18
N ASP A 112 8.84 -11.26 -5.30
CA ASP A 112 9.44 -11.23 -6.64
C ASP A 112 10.43 -10.08 -6.83
N ASN A 113 10.22 -8.96 -6.11
CA ASN A 113 11.08 -7.79 -6.15
C ASN A 113 12.19 -7.79 -5.08
N GLY A 114 12.32 -8.87 -4.31
CA GLY A 114 13.35 -9.03 -3.28
C GLY A 114 13.26 -7.99 -2.16
N LEU A 115 12.02 -7.61 -1.80
CA LEU A 115 11.71 -6.69 -0.70
C LEU A 115 11.52 -7.45 0.62
#